data_AF-A0A2D8M866-F1
#
_entry.id   AF-A0A2D8M866-F1
#
_cell.length_a   1.000
_cell.length_b   1.000
_cell.length_c   1.000
_cell.angle_alpha   90.00
_cell.angle_beta   90.00
_cell.angle_gamma   90.00
#
_symmetry.space_group_name_H-M   'P 1'
#
loop_
_entity.id
_entity.type
_entity.pdbx_description
1 polymer ?
#
loop_
_entity_poly.entity_id
_entity_poly.type
_entity_poly.pdbx_seq_one_letter_code
_entity_poly.pdbx_strand_id
1 'polypeptide(L)'
;MPVAKPPLPIRTPAPIDAEEASFIKATARRFYGSDAFVRSYSPDPAKLYLHVETSIDSGMEKYDCMGVLYTRIEREQIAFDVTKRGTKVRGSAKIAYRQGQIL
;
A
#
# COMPACT_ATOMS: atom_id res chain seq x y z
N MET A 1 -20.80 -26.78 16.51
CA MET A 1 -20.35 -25.48 15.98
C MET A 1 -19.37 -25.74 14.84
N PRO A 2 -19.44 -25.04 13.70
CA PRO A 2 -18.43 -25.22 12.65
C PRO A 2 -17.06 -24.79 13.17
N VAL A 3 -16.04 -25.62 12.91
CA VAL A 3 -14.65 -25.35 13.29
C VAL A 3 -14.16 -24.16 12.48
N ALA A 4 -13.62 -23.14 13.15
CA ALA A 4 -13.05 -21.98 12.48
C ALA A 4 -11.91 -22.44 11.55
N LYS A 5 -11.95 -21.98 10.29
CA LYS A 5 -10.85 -22.26 9.36
C LYS A 5 -9.56 -21.62 9.90
N PRO A 6 -8.42 -22.31 9.78
CA PRO A 6 -7.14 -21.73 10.17
C PRO A 6 -6.87 -20.44 9.38
N PRO A 7 -6.21 -19.44 9.98
CA PRO A 7 -5.91 -18.19 9.31
C PRO A 7 -5.03 -18.46 8.07
N LEU A 8 -5.31 -17.74 6.98
CA LEU A 8 -4.51 -17.85 5.75
C LEU A 8 -3.03 -17.60 6.05
N PRO A 9 -2.12 -18.35 5.42
CA PRO A 9 -0.68 -18.18 5.59
C PRO A 9 -0.24 -16.79 5.12
N ILE A 10 0.76 -16.24 5.79
CA ILE A 10 1.41 -14.99 5.40
C ILE A 10 2.06 -15.20 4.04
N ARG A 11 1.81 -14.29 3.11
CA ARG A 11 2.46 -14.27 1.79
C ARG A 11 3.41 -13.09 1.75
N THR A 12 4.67 -13.38 1.47
CA THR A 12 5.69 -12.34 1.27
C THR A 12 5.30 -11.48 0.06
N PRO A 13 5.36 -10.14 0.17
CA PRO A 13 5.15 -9.26 -0.96
C PRO A 13 6.17 -9.53 -2.07
N ALA A 14 5.78 -9.27 -3.32
CA ALA A 14 6.69 -9.27 -4.44
C ALA A 14 7.78 -8.22 -4.21
N PRO A 15 9.04 -8.52 -4.57
CA PRO A 15 10.13 -7.57 -4.42
C PRO A 15 9.87 -6.34 -5.30
N ILE A 16 10.21 -5.17 -4.76
CA ILE A 16 10.16 -3.89 -5.46
C ILE A 16 11.59 -3.38 -5.59
N ASP A 17 11.95 -2.93 -6.79
CA ASP A 17 13.27 -2.35 -7.05
C ASP A 17 13.49 -1.06 -6.24
N ALA A 18 14.75 -0.72 -5.98
CA ALA A 18 15.12 0.45 -5.20
C ALA A 18 14.67 1.76 -5.87
N GLU A 19 14.73 1.87 -7.20
CA GLU A 19 14.28 3.05 -7.94
C GLU A 19 12.76 3.20 -7.84
N GLU A 20 12.03 2.10 -8.05
CA GLU A 20 10.57 2.06 -7.93
C GLU A 20 10.12 2.41 -6.50
N ALA A 21 10.75 1.82 -5.48
CA ALA A 21 10.47 2.12 -4.07
C ALA A 21 10.74 3.60 -3.74
N SER A 22 11.84 4.17 -4.27
CA SER A 22 12.17 5.58 -4.10
C SER A 22 11.10 6.48 -4.72
N PHE A 23 10.68 6.16 -5.95
CA PHE A 23 9.63 6.90 -6.65
C PHE A 23 8.27 6.82 -5.94
N ILE A 24 7.88 5.63 -5.46
CA ILE A 24 6.66 5.44 -4.69
C ILE A 24 6.67 6.31 -3.43
N LYS A 25 7.77 6.28 -2.66
CA LYS A 25 7.93 7.08 -1.45
C LYS A 25 7.84 8.58 -1.75
N ALA A 26 8.55 9.05 -2.77
CA ALA A 26 8.54 10.45 -3.16
C ALA A 26 7.13 10.90 -3.58
N THR A 27 6.43 10.07 -4.36
CA THR A 27 5.06 10.33 -4.79
C THR A 27 4.11 10.37 -3.60
N ALA A 28 4.13 9.36 -2.72
CA ALA A 28 3.30 9.35 -1.52
C ALA A 28 3.53 10.58 -0.64
N ARG A 29 4.80 10.98 -0.43
CA ARG A 29 5.13 12.17 0.36
C ARG A 29 4.64 13.47 -0.25
N ARG A 30 4.64 13.58 -1.58
CA ARG A 30 4.12 14.75 -2.30
C ARG A 30 2.64 14.97 -2.05
N PHE A 31 1.85 13.89 -1.97
CA PHE A 31 0.40 13.96 -1.77
C PHE A 31 -0.02 13.95 -0.29
N TYR A 32 0.68 13.22 0.56
CA TYR A 32 0.25 12.94 1.93
C TYR A 32 1.17 13.49 3.02
N GLY A 33 2.16 14.30 2.66
CA GLY A 33 3.10 14.90 3.61
C GLY A 33 4.35 14.07 3.83
N SER A 34 5.37 14.69 4.41
CA SER A 34 6.69 14.08 4.64
C SER A 34 6.65 12.90 5.64
N ASP A 35 5.63 12.83 6.47
CA ASP A 35 5.38 11.79 7.46
C ASP A 35 4.60 10.58 6.89
N ALA A 36 4.27 10.61 5.59
CA ALA A 36 3.62 9.50 4.90
C ALA A 36 4.50 8.25 4.92
N PHE A 37 3.91 7.15 5.38
CA PHE A 37 4.56 5.87 5.54
C PHE A 37 3.95 4.84 4.60
N VAL A 38 4.77 4.19 3.78
CA VAL A 38 4.29 3.33 2.68
C VAL A 38 4.67 1.87 2.94
N ARG A 39 3.71 0.98 2.72
CA ARG A 39 3.90 -0.48 2.78
C ARG A 39 3.39 -1.12 1.49
N SER A 40 4.19 -2.00 0.88
CA SER A 40 3.74 -2.89 -0.20
C SER A 40 3.28 -4.22 0.37
N TYR A 41 2.19 -4.79 -0.13
CA TYR A 41 1.64 -6.03 0.41
C TYR A 41 1.12 -7.03 -0.64
N SER A 42 1.27 -6.73 -1.93
CA SER A 42 0.92 -7.67 -3.01
C SER A 42 2.01 -8.74 -3.14
N PRO A 43 1.68 -10.04 -3.10
CA PRO A 43 2.62 -11.12 -3.39
C PRO A 43 2.81 -11.38 -4.89
N ASP A 44 1.98 -10.77 -5.75
CA ASP A 44 1.98 -10.97 -7.19
C ASP A 44 2.81 -9.86 -7.86
N PRO A 45 3.89 -10.17 -8.61
CA PRO A 45 4.73 -9.16 -9.25
C PRO A 45 4.01 -8.36 -10.34
N ALA A 46 2.92 -8.86 -10.92
CA ALA A 46 2.10 -8.10 -11.86
C ALA A 46 1.24 -7.03 -11.17
N LYS A 47 1.13 -7.09 -9.83
CA LYS A 47 0.23 -6.24 -9.04
C LYS A 47 0.98 -5.48 -7.96
N LEU A 48 0.74 -4.18 -7.88
CA LEU A 48 1.32 -3.33 -6.86
C LEU A 48 0.22 -2.85 -5.91
N TYR A 49 0.14 -3.47 -4.74
CA TYR A 49 -0.81 -3.05 -3.71
C TYR A 49 -0.08 -2.31 -2.61
N LEU A 50 -0.44 -1.04 -2.43
CA LEU A 50 0.20 -0.12 -1.52
C LEU A 50 -0.77 0.32 -0.44
N HIS A 51 -0.25 0.40 0.77
CA HIS A 51 -0.90 1.04 1.90
C HIS A 51 -0.08 2.25 2.34
N VAL A 52 -0.75 3.39 2.48
CA VAL A 52 -0.16 4.62 3.00
C VAL A 52 -0.80 4.98 4.33
N GLU A 53 0.05 5.22 5.31
CA GLU A 53 -0.32 5.74 6.60
C GLU A 53 0.16 7.19 6.72
N THR A 54 -0.74 8.11 7.03
CA THR A 54 -0.46 9.56 7.07
C THR A 54 -1.17 10.23 8.24
N SER A 55 -0.73 11.42 8.66
CA SER A 55 -1.42 12.25 9.65
C SER A 55 -2.64 12.99 9.10
N ILE A 56 -2.75 13.19 7.79
CA ILE A 56 -3.87 13.91 7.16
C ILE A 56 -5.03 12.98 6.81
N ASP A 57 -6.21 13.55 6.59
CA ASP A 57 -7.37 12.79 6.15
C ASP A 57 -7.23 12.36 4.69
N SER A 58 -7.61 11.12 4.40
CA SER A 58 -7.61 10.59 3.04
C SER A 58 -8.85 11.08 2.29
N GLY A 59 -8.66 11.89 1.26
CA GLY A 59 -9.72 12.30 0.33
C GLY A 59 -9.60 11.61 -1.02
N MET A 60 -9.88 12.38 -2.08
CA MET A 60 -9.83 11.91 -3.47
C MET A 60 -8.42 11.88 -4.05
N GLU A 61 -7.43 12.45 -3.34
CA GLU A 61 -6.03 12.56 -3.74
C GLU A 61 -5.37 11.19 -3.99
N LYS A 62 -5.98 10.11 -3.47
CA LYS A 62 -5.54 8.74 -3.75
C LYS A 62 -5.62 8.36 -5.22
N TYR A 63 -6.62 8.87 -5.94
CA TYR A 63 -6.76 8.57 -7.36
C TYR A 63 -5.73 9.34 -8.17
N ASP A 64 -5.43 10.59 -7.80
CA ASP A 64 -4.37 11.38 -8.43
C ASP A 64 -2.98 10.78 -8.16
N CYS A 65 -2.71 10.41 -6.91
CA CYS A 65 -1.46 9.74 -6.53
C CYS A 65 -1.30 8.42 -7.29
N MET A 66 -2.35 7.60 -7.37
CA MET A 66 -2.34 6.36 -8.14
C MET A 66 -2.12 6.62 -9.63
N GLY A 67 -2.74 7.65 -10.19
CA GLY A 67 -2.51 8.08 -11.57
C GLY A 67 -1.04 8.43 -11.84
N VAL A 68 -0.39 9.18 -10.94
CA VAL A 68 1.04 9.50 -11.05
C VAL A 68 1.90 8.23 -11.01
N LEU A 69 1.57 7.27 -10.12
CA LEU A 69 2.29 6.00 -10.07
C LEU A 69 2.20 5.22 -11.39
N TYR A 70 1.01 5.15 -11.99
CA TYR A 70 0.79 4.51 -13.29
C TYR A 70 1.60 5.12 -14.44
N THR A 71 2.03 6.38 -14.34
CA THR A 71 2.81 7.02 -15.43
C THR A 71 4.23 6.46 -15.57
N ARG A 72 4.76 5.85 -14.51
CA ARG A 72 6.16 5.38 -14.45
C ARG A 72 6.29 3.91 -14.06
N ILE A 73 5.31 3.36 -13.35
CA ILE A 73 5.33 1.98 -12.88
C ILE A 73 4.46 1.13 -13.81
N GLU A 74 5.09 0.18 -14.49
CA GLU A 74 4.41 -0.74 -15.40
C GLU A 74 3.96 -2.01 -14.65
N ARG A 75 2.69 -2.04 -14.27
CA ARG A 75 2.01 -3.15 -13.58
C ARG A 75 0.60 -3.28 -14.14
N GLU A 76 0.07 -4.50 -14.17
CA GLU A 76 -1.30 -4.75 -14.64
C GLU A 76 -2.34 -4.12 -13.70
N GLN A 77 -2.02 -4.05 -12.41
CA GLN A 77 -2.91 -3.46 -11.42
C GLN A 77 -2.12 -2.77 -10.29
N ILE A 78 -2.42 -1.51 -10.06
CA ILE A 78 -2.02 -0.76 -8.86
C ILE A 78 -3.26 -0.53 -8.00
N ALA A 79 -3.21 -0.93 -6.73
CA ALA A 79 -4.24 -0.62 -5.73
C ALA A 79 -3.62 0.20 -4.60
N PHE A 80 -4.36 1.19 -4.12
CA PHE A 80 -3.85 2.18 -3.20
C PHE A 80 -4.84 2.44 -2.08
N ASP A 81 -4.45 2.07 -0.86
CA ASP A 81 -5.23 2.29 0.36
C ASP A 81 -4.54 3.34 1.23
N VAL A 82 -5.31 4.28 1.76
CA VAL A 82 -4.79 5.31 2.67
C VAL A 82 -5.51 5.20 4.00
N THR A 83 -4.78 5.35 5.09
CA THR A 83 -5.34 5.34 6.45
C THR A 83 -4.71 6.44 7.27
N LYS A 84 -5.55 7.24 7.93
CA LYS A 84 -5.08 8.24 8.89
C LYS A 84 -4.54 7.55 10.15
N ARG A 85 -3.39 7.99 10.62
CA ARG A 85 -2.72 7.47 11.82
C ARG A 85 -3.66 7.55 13.03
N GLY A 86 -3.68 6.51 13.84
CA GLY A 86 -4.56 6.40 15.01
C GLY A 86 -6.01 6.01 14.70
N THR A 87 -6.38 5.87 13.42
CA THR A 87 -7.71 5.37 13.04
C THR A 87 -7.73 3.85 12.87
N LYS A 88 -8.92 3.26 12.97
CA LYS A 88 -9.09 1.80 12.85
C LYS A 88 -8.85 1.34 11.41
N VAL A 89 -7.85 0.48 11.23
CA VAL A 89 -7.53 -0.15 9.94
C VAL A 89 -8.67 -1.07 9.47
N ARG A 90 -9.10 -0.93 8.22
CA ARG A 90 -10.18 -1.72 7.59
C ARG A 90 -9.71 -2.36 6.29
N GLY A 91 -10.45 -3.37 5.84
CA GLY A 91 -10.25 -3.99 4.52
C GLY A 91 -8.84 -4.53 4.29
N SER A 92 -8.33 -4.29 3.08
CA SER A 92 -7.01 -4.66 2.58
C SER A 92 -5.86 -4.05 3.36
N ALA A 93 -6.04 -2.89 4.00
CA ALA A 93 -5.01 -2.30 4.85
C ALA A 93 -4.63 -3.24 6.02
N LYS A 94 -5.53 -4.10 6.52
CA LYS A 94 -5.17 -5.11 7.53
C LYS A 94 -4.13 -6.12 7.02
N ILE A 95 -4.19 -6.44 5.73
CA ILE A 95 -3.22 -7.31 5.08
C ILE A 95 -1.86 -6.60 5.07
N ALA A 96 -1.83 -5.31 4.72
CA ALA A 96 -0.60 -4.52 4.74
C ALA A 96 0.09 -4.46 6.11
N TYR A 97 -0.66 -4.37 7.21
CA TYR A 97 -0.07 -4.42 8.55
C TYR A 97 0.41 -5.83 8.95
N ARG A 98 -0.22 -6.89 8.42
CA ARG A 98 0.12 -8.27 8.78
C ARG A 98 1.34 -8.80 8.02
N GLN A 99 1.48 -8.43 6.75
CA GLN A 99 2.50 -9.01 5.85
C GLN A 99 3.18 -8.00 4.93
N GLY A 100 2.86 -6.71 5.05
CA GLY A 100 3.42 -5.70 4.17
C GLY A 100 4.89 -5.41 4.48
N GLN A 101 5.65 -5.15 3.42
CA GLN A 101 7.03 -4.69 3.50
C GLN A 101 7.06 -3.18 3.45
N ILE A 102 7.79 -2.58 4.39
CA ILE A 102 8.03 -1.14 4.44
C ILE A 102 8.96 -0.77 3.30
N LEU A 103 8.59 0.25 2.53
CA LEU A 103 9.41 0.78 1.44
C LEU A 103 10.37 1.84 1.95
#